data_AF-A0A2G9TBI3-F1
#
_entry.id   AF-A0A2G9TBI3-F1
#
_cell.length_a   1.000
_cell.length_b   1.000
_cell.length_c   1.000
_cell.angle_alpha   90.00
_cell.angle_beta   90.00
_cell.angle_gamma   90.00
#
_symmetry.space_group_name_H-M   'P 1'
#
loop_
_entity.id
_entity.type
_entity.pdbx_description
1 polymer ?
#
loop_
_entity_poly.entity_id
_entity_poly.type
_entity_poly.pdbx_seq_one_letter_code
_entity_poly.pdbx_strand_id
1 'polypeptide(L)'
;MSGVTVKVELATETSGAIYIKENFATCRTEFTNATEVELHIPFPESGDPDPRCPGMEIAPSIWSFSVVIQKKEINAPSLVTSVDRVFNVTCNYVDLLGRSASSSSSPVGEVVEAKPSKIELQILRNGRAVTTVPLGDEVELRWRSEFEM
;
A
#
# COMPACT_ATOMS: atom_id res chain seq x y z
N MET A 1 -16.18 6.96 -7.09
CA MET A 1 -14.71 6.77 -7.09
C MET A 1 -14.43 5.58 -6.18
N SER A 2 -13.86 4.51 -6.71
CA SER A 2 -13.58 3.28 -5.96
C SER A 2 -12.30 3.44 -5.15
N GLY A 3 -12.33 3.19 -3.84
CA GLY A 3 -11.19 3.37 -2.96
C GLY A 3 -11.59 3.43 -1.50
N VAL A 4 -10.65 3.86 -0.66
CA VAL A 4 -10.79 4.00 0.79
C VAL A 4 -10.68 5.46 1.16
N THR A 5 -11.58 5.92 2.02
CA THR A 5 -11.48 7.27 2.61
C THR A 5 -11.16 7.13 4.08
N VAL A 6 -10.00 7.65 4.47
CA VAL A 6 -9.58 7.74 5.87
C VAL A 6 -10.02 9.09 6.38
N LYS A 7 -10.97 9.11 7.31
CA LYS A 7 -11.42 10.32 8.00
C LYS A 7 -10.85 10.36 9.40
N VAL A 8 -10.40 11.53 9.83
CA VAL A 8 -9.86 11.72 11.17
C VAL A 8 -10.44 12.98 11.78
N GLU A 9 -11.02 12.82 12.97
CA GLU A 9 -11.49 13.92 13.81
C GLU A 9 -10.35 14.39 14.73
N LEU A 10 -10.17 15.70 14.77
CA LEU A 10 -9.16 16.38 15.57
C LEU A 10 -9.82 17.01 16.79
N ALA A 11 -9.23 16.81 17.97
CA ALA A 11 -9.78 17.34 19.22
C ALA A 11 -9.84 18.88 19.27
N THR A 12 -8.99 19.56 18.49
CA THR A 12 -8.91 21.02 18.38
C THR A 12 -8.56 21.41 16.94
N GLU A 13 -8.91 22.64 16.53
CA GLU A 13 -8.48 23.19 15.24
C GLU A 13 -6.96 23.08 15.07
N THR A 14 -6.53 22.32 14.08
CA THR A 14 -5.13 22.00 13.85
C THR A 14 -4.77 22.25 12.39
N SER A 15 -3.52 22.65 12.14
CA SER A 15 -2.95 22.75 10.80
C SER A 15 -1.83 21.73 10.64
N GLY A 16 -1.71 21.12 9.47
CA GLY A 16 -0.83 19.98 9.29
C GLY A 16 -0.98 19.29 7.94
N ALA A 17 -0.54 18.03 7.88
CA ALA A 17 -0.69 17.17 6.73
C ALA A 17 -1.09 15.75 7.17
N ILE A 18 -1.94 15.12 6.36
CA ILE A 18 -2.25 13.69 6.40
C ILE A 18 -1.67 13.03 5.15
N TYR A 19 -0.95 11.92 5.30
CA TYR A 19 -0.24 11.29 4.18
C TYR A 19 0.07 9.82 4.42
N ILE A 20 0.46 9.09 3.37
CA ILE A 20 1.01 7.74 3.50
C ILE A 20 2.52 7.84 3.77
N LYS A 21 2.99 7.24 4.87
CA LYS A 21 4.38 7.32 5.36
C LYS A 21 5.42 7.12 4.27
N GLU A 22 5.30 6.01 3.55
CA GLU A 22 6.29 5.60 2.53
C GLU A 22 6.13 6.40 1.22
N ASN A 23 5.06 7.19 1.09
CA ASN A 23 4.65 7.83 -0.17
C ASN A 23 4.18 9.29 0.05
N PHE A 24 4.91 10.04 0.89
CA PHE A 24 4.58 11.43 1.21
C PHE A 24 4.46 12.33 -0.04
N ALA A 25 5.32 12.12 -1.04
CA ALA A 25 5.36 12.97 -2.24
C ALA A 25 4.11 12.84 -3.12
N THR A 26 3.52 11.64 -3.19
CA THR A 26 2.45 11.30 -4.14
C THR A 26 1.08 11.18 -3.47
N CYS A 27 1.03 10.83 -2.19
CA CYS A 27 -0.19 10.59 -1.43
C CYS A 27 -0.24 11.41 -0.13
N ARG A 28 -0.61 12.69 -0.25
CA ARG A 28 -0.76 13.60 0.89
C ARG A 28 -1.91 14.57 0.70
N THR A 29 -2.37 15.13 1.80
CA THR A 29 -3.31 16.25 1.86
C THR A 29 -2.91 17.17 2.99
N GLU A 30 -2.73 18.46 2.69
CA GLU A 30 -2.47 19.49 3.68
C GLU A 30 -3.79 20.09 4.16
N PHE A 31 -3.85 20.44 5.45
CA PHE A 31 -5.03 21.03 6.06
C PHE A 31 -4.64 22.20 6.96
N THR A 32 -5.53 23.18 7.09
CA THR A 32 -5.32 24.39 7.88
C THR A 32 -6.53 24.66 8.74
N ASN A 33 -6.31 24.86 10.05
CA ASN A 33 -7.34 25.12 11.07
C ASN A 33 -8.58 24.22 10.93
N ALA A 34 -8.33 22.92 10.78
CA ALA A 34 -9.36 21.93 10.57
C ALA A 34 -9.64 21.14 11.86
N THR A 35 -10.89 20.74 12.05
CA THR A 35 -11.33 19.79 13.08
C THR A 35 -11.61 18.40 12.52
N GLU A 36 -11.65 18.26 11.20
CA GLU A 36 -11.80 17.00 10.47
C GLU A 36 -10.88 17.03 9.25
N VAL A 37 -10.22 15.90 8.97
CA VAL A 37 -9.37 15.75 7.78
C VAL A 37 -9.68 14.44 7.07
N GLU A 38 -9.56 14.44 5.75
CA GLU A 38 -9.78 13.26 4.94
C GLU A 38 -8.56 12.97 4.05
N LEU A 39 -8.23 11.70 3.90
CA LEU A 39 -7.28 11.20 2.90
C LEU A 39 -7.99 10.14 2.05
N HIS A 40 -8.04 10.37 0.74
CA HIS A 40 -8.58 9.40 -0.20
C HIS A 40 -7.46 8.55 -0.80
N ILE A 41 -7.56 7.25 -0.61
CA ILE A 41 -6.64 6.24 -1.12
C ILE A 41 -7.39 5.51 -2.26
N PRO A 42 -7.02 5.70 -3.53
CA PRO A 42 -7.65 4.99 -4.65
C PRO A 42 -7.49 3.47 -4.50
N PHE A 43 -8.43 2.72 -5.08
CA PHE A 43 -8.29 1.27 -5.17
C PHE A 43 -7.00 0.90 -5.91
N PRO A 44 -6.18 -0.03 -5.40
CA PRO A 44 -4.95 -0.45 -6.05
C PRO A 44 -5.28 -1.21 -7.34
N GLU A 45 -5.07 -0.58 -8.49
CA GLU A 45 -5.19 -1.24 -9.80
C GLU A 45 -3.87 -1.90 -10.16
N SER A 46 -3.89 -3.21 -10.41
CA SER A 46 -2.69 -4.02 -10.69
C SER A 46 -1.97 -3.68 -12.00
N GLY A 47 -2.53 -2.79 -12.82
CA GLY A 47 -1.97 -2.36 -14.11
C GLY A 47 -1.34 -0.97 -14.11
N ASP A 48 -1.37 -0.24 -12.98
CA ASP A 48 -0.79 1.10 -12.89
C ASP A 48 0.70 0.98 -12.50
N PRO A 49 1.64 1.39 -13.37
CA PRO A 49 3.07 1.35 -13.07
C PRO A 49 3.50 2.38 -12.01
N ASP A 50 2.68 3.40 -11.73
CA ASP A 50 2.98 4.43 -10.71
C ASP A 50 1.70 4.80 -9.93
N PRO A 51 1.19 3.89 -9.06
CA PRO A 51 -0.04 4.12 -8.34
C PRO A 51 0.13 5.31 -7.39
N ARG A 52 -0.81 6.26 -7.42
CA ARG A 52 -0.73 7.52 -6.66
C ARG A 52 -0.57 7.33 -5.15
N CYS A 53 -1.13 6.26 -4.59
CA CYS A 53 -1.07 5.92 -3.17
C CYS A 53 -0.71 4.42 -3.02
N PRO A 54 0.55 4.03 -3.26
CA PRO A 54 0.95 2.64 -3.15
C PRO A 54 0.74 2.15 -1.72
N GLY A 55 0.01 1.04 -1.58
CA GLY A 55 -0.07 0.28 -0.34
C GLY A 55 0.87 -0.92 -0.37
N MET A 56 0.98 -1.60 0.76
CA MET A 56 1.66 -2.90 0.83
C MET A 56 0.61 -4.01 0.82
N GLU A 57 0.69 -4.92 -0.14
CA GLU A 57 -0.09 -6.16 -0.08
C GLU A 57 0.56 -7.10 0.95
N ILE A 58 -0.14 -7.36 2.06
CA ILE A 58 0.36 -8.19 3.16
C ILE A 58 -0.11 -9.65 3.06
N ALA A 59 -1.17 -9.88 2.29
CA ALA A 59 -1.69 -11.17 1.87
C ALA A 59 -2.52 -10.94 0.60
N PRO A 60 -2.82 -11.98 -0.21
CA PRO A 60 -3.58 -11.80 -1.44
C PRO A 60 -4.87 -11.01 -1.22
N SER A 61 -5.01 -9.88 -1.92
CA SER A 61 -6.15 -8.95 -1.82
C SER A 61 -6.32 -8.25 -0.46
N ILE A 62 -5.35 -8.33 0.44
CA ILE A 62 -5.33 -7.64 1.72
C ILE A 62 -4.20 -6.61 1.70
N TRP A 63 -4.58 -5.33 1.73
CA TRP A 63 -3.66 -4.21 1.60
C TRP A 63 -3.54 -3.44 2.91
N SER A 64 -2.33 -2.98 3.22
CA SER A 64 -2.00 -2.21 4.41
C SER A 64 -1.39 -0.86 4.03
N PHE A 65 -1.84 0.19 4.70
CA PHE A 65 -1.40 1.57 4.50
C PHE A 65 -1.00 2.20 5.84
N SER A 66 0.23 2.70 5.92
CA SER A 66 0.73 3.45 7.08
C SER A 66 0.38 4.93 6.91
N VAL A 67 -0.71 5.38 7.51
CA VAL A 67 -1.19 6.76 7.44
C VAL A 67 -0.58 7.57 8.57
N VAL A 68 0.02 8.71 8.25
CA VAL A 68 0.64 9.63 9.20
C VAL A 68 -0.16 10.93 9.24
N ILE A 69 -0.38 11.42 10.44
CA ILE A 69 -0.92 12.75 10.71
C ILE A 69 0.17 13.54 11.40
N GLN A 70 0.58 14.61 10.75
CA GLN A 70 1.62 15.50 11.23
C GLN A 70 1.05 16.89 11.45
N LYS A 71 1.34 17.46 12.61
CA LYS A 71 1.07 18.87 12.90
C LYS A 71 2.14 19.75 12.26
N LYS A 72 1.75 20.94 11.80
CA LYS A 72 2.65 21.96 11.23
C LYS A 72 3.45 22.68 12.33
N GLU A 73 4.04 21.95 13.26
CA GLU A 73 4.92 22.48 14.31
C GLU A 73 6.39 22.39 13.89
N ILE A 74 6.72 21.44 13.01
CA ILE A 74 8.05 21.24 12.47
C ILE A 74 8.01 21.65 11.00
N ASN A 75 8.88 22.59 10.59
CA ASN A 75 9.05 23.02 9.19
C ASN A 75 9.69 21.93 8.30
N ALA A 76 9.46 20.65 8.60
CA ALA A 76 9.95 19.49 7.87
C ALA A 76 8.78 18.51 7.64
N PRO A 77 7.86 18.83 6.70
CA PRO A 77 6.58 18.13 6.55
C PRO A 77 6.67 16.66 6.08
N SER A 78 7.88 16.15 5.80
CA SER A 78 8.15 14.77 5.36
C SER A 78 8.90 13.93 6.40
N LEU A 79 9.32 14.52 7.52
CA LEU A 79 10.05 13.83 8.56
C LEU A 79 9.06 13.30 9.59
N VAL A 80 8.96 11.97 9.73
CA VAL A 80 8.19 11.37 10.82
C VAL A 80 8.95 11.53 12.14
N THR A 81 8.30 12.14 13.12
CA THR A 81 8.84 12.45 14.44
C THR A 81 8.01 11.80 15.54
N SER A 82 8.50 11.84 16.79
CA SER A 82 7.81 11.24 17.94
C SER A 82 6.47 11.90 18.29
N VAL A 83 6.18 13.08 17.74
CA VAL A 83 4.90 13.79 17.93
C VAL A 83 3.85 13.42 16.88
N ASP A 84 4.26 12.75 15.80
CA ASP A 84 3.35 12.36 14.73
C ASP A 84 2.50 11.15 15.14
N ARG A 85 1.26 11.13 14.65
CA ARG A 85 0.36 10.00 14.86
C ARG A 85 0.38 9.11 13.63
N VAL A 86 0.70 7.84 13.83
CA VAL A 86 0.76 6.84 12.76
C VAL A 86 -0.34 5.81 12.99
N PHE A 87 -1.13 5.55 11.95
CA PHE A 87 -2.21 4.57 11.93
C PHE A 87 -1.97 3.56 10.82
N ASN A 88 -2.06 2.28 11.14
CA ASN A 88 -2.03 1.22 10.15
C ASN A 88 -3.46 0.89 9.73
N VAL A 89 -3.81 1.25 8.51
CA VAL A 89 -5.12 1.00 7.92
C VAL A 89 -5.02 -0.24 7.04
N THR A 90 -5.81 -1.27 7.35
CA THR A 90 -5.84 -2.51 6.56
C THR A 90 -7.19 -2.64 5.85
N CYS A 91 -7.16 -3.01 4.58
CA CYS A 91 -8.35 -3.20 3.75
C CYS A 91 -8.33 -4.60 3.13
N ASN A 92 -9.39 -5.36 3.38
CA ASN A 92 -9.58 -6.69 2.80
C ASN A 92 -10.52 -6.57 1.59
N TYR A 93 -10.02 -6.88 0.40
CA TYR A 93 -10.74 -6.80 -0.87
C TYR A 93 -11.12 -8.18 -1.45
N VAL A 94 -10.94 -9.27 -0.71
CA VAL A 94 -11.19 -10.66 -1.18
C VAL A 94 -12.59 -10.80 -1.81
N ASP A 95 -13.62 -10.25 -1.16
CA ASP A 95 -15.01 -10.38 -1.62
C ASP A 95 -15.32 -9.57 -2.89
N LEU A 96 -14.54 -8.52 -3.19
CA LEU A 96 -14.75 -7.69 -4.37
C LEU A 96 -14.25 -8.37 -5.64
N LEU A 97 -13.19 -9.17 -5.54
CA LEU A 97 -12.67 -9.98 -6.65
C LEU A 97 -13.59 -11.16 -6.99
N GLY A 98 -14.31 -11.71 -6.01
CA GLY A 98 -15.31 -12.76 -6.26
C GLY A 98 -16.55 -12.23 -7.00
N ARG A 99 -16.89 -10.94 -6.82
CA ARG A 99 -18.08 -10.32 -7.42
C ARG A 99 -17.88 -9.87 -8.86
N SER A 100 -16.67 -9.46 -9.25
CA SER A 100 -16.35 -9.08 -10.64
C SER A 100 -16.42 -10.26 -11.61
N ALA A 101 -16.23 -11.50 -11.13
CA ALA A 101 -16.43 -12.71 -11.92
C ALA A 101 -17.91 -13.03 -12.25
N SER A 102 -18.86 -12.43 -11.51
CA SER A 102 -20.29 -12.71 -11.67
C SER A 102 -21.02 -11.80 -12.66
N SER A 103 -20.34 -10.78 -13.22
CA SER A 103 -20.95 -9.81 -14.14
C SER A 103 -20.42 -9.83 -15.59
N SER A 104 -19.61 -10.82 -15.98
CA SER A 104 -19.13 -10.97 -17.36
C SER A 104 -19.75 -12.18 -18.03
N SER A 105 -20.96 -12.02 -18.57
CA SER A 105 -21.54 -12.98 -19.52
C SER A 105 -21.09 -12.65 -20.94
N SER A 106 -20.12 -13.40 -21.47
CA SER A 106 -19.99 -13.79 -22.89
C SER A 106 -18.86 -14.82 -23.04
N PRO A 107 -19.05 -15.93 -23.79
CA PRO A 107 -18.06 -16.98 -23.92
C PRO A 107 -17.10 -16.63 -25.06
N VAL A 108 -15.85 -16.30 -24.73
CA VAL A 108 -14.75 -16.28 -25.69
C VAL A 108 -13.62 -17.10 -25.07
N GLY A 109 -13.12 -18.07 -25.85
CA GLY A 109 -12.25 -19.17 -25.43
C GLY A 109 -11.29 -18.85 -24.30
N GLU A 110 -11.47 -19.56 -23.19
CA GLU A 110 -10.61 -19.55 -22.01
C GLU A 110 -9.23 -20.10 -22.39
N VAL A 111 -8.28 -19.19 -22.66
CA VAL A 111 -6.88 -19.52 -22.40
C VAL A 111 -6.76 -19.48 -20.88
N VAL A 112 -6.75 -20.67 -20.27
CA VAL A 112 -6.55 -20.82 -18.82
C VAL A 112 -5.14 -20.33 -18.51
N GLU A 113 -5.04 -19.05 -18.17
CA GLU A 113 -3.81 -18.46 -17.67
C GLU A 113 -3.61 -19.03 -16.27
N ALA A 114 -2.69 -19.99 -16.14
CA ALA A 114 -2.40 -20.64 -14.88
C ALA A 114 -1.97 -19.59 -13.85
N LYS A 115 -2.83 -19.32 -12.87
CA LYS A 115 -2.49 -18.43 -11.76
C LYS A 115 -1.55 -19.19 -10.81
N PRO A 116 -0.39 -18.61 -10.44
CA PRO A 116 0.52 -19.27 -9.51
C PRO A 116 -0.16 -19.41 -8.14
N SER A 117 -0.12 -20.61 -7.57
CA SER A 117 -0.68 -20.92 -6.25
C SER A 117 0.18 -20.36 -5.12
N LYS A 118 1.48 -20.16 -5.39
CA LYS A 118 2.44 -19.63 -4.42
C LYS A 118 3.56 -18.86 -5.11
N ILE A 119 3.89 -17.70 -4.58
CA ILE A 119 5.01 -16.86 -5.01
C ILE A 119 5.97 -16.70 -3.82
N GLU A 120 7.24 -17.04 -4.00
CA GLU A 120 8.29 -16.88 -2.99
C GLU A 120 9.36 -15.90 -3.45
N LEU A 121 9.70 -14.92 -2.60
CA LEU A 121 10.85 -14.03 -2.76
C LEU A 121 12.00 -14.46 -1.83
N GLN A 122 13.17 -14.69 -2.40
CA GLN A 122 14.40 -15.02 -1.66
C GLN A 122 15.46 -13.95 -1.90
N ILE A 123 16.08 -13.49 -0.82
CA ILE A 123 17.26 -12.62 -0.86
C ILE A 123 18.49 -13.51 -0.68
N LEU A 124 19.37 -13.51 -1.69
CA LEU A 124 20.54 -14.38 -1.76
C LEU A 124 21.82 -13.54 -1.72
N ARG A 125 22.81 -13.99 -0.95
CA ARG A 125 24.19 -13.49 -1.02
C ARG A 125 25.10 -14.64 -1.39
N ASN A 126 25.84 -14.52 -2.48
CA ASN A 126 26.68 -15.60 -3.03
C ASN A 126 25.89 -16.92 -3.19
N GLY A 127 24.65 -16.82 -3.67
CA GLY A 127 23.74 -17.96 -3.88
C GLY A 127 23.12 -18.58 -2.62
N ARG A 128 23.34 -18.01 -1.42
CA ARG A 128 22.76 -18.50 -0.15
C ARG A 128 21.71 -17.53 0.39
N ALA A 129 20.59 -18.07 0.88
CA ALA A 129 19.55 -17.25 1.49
C ALA A 129 20.07 -16.57 2.76
N VAL A 130 19.80 -15.27 2.88
CA VAL A 130 20.26 -14.45 4.00
C VAL A 130 19.13 -13.57 4.52
N THR A 131 19.15 -13.30 5.83
CA THR A 131 18.21 -12.39 6.49
C THR A 131 18.83 -11.05 6.88
N THR A 132 20.17 -10.96 6.83
CA THR A 132 20.93 -9.75 7.21
C THR A 132 22.12 -9.59 6.28
N VAL A 133 22.37 -8.35 5.83
CA VAL A 133 23.42 -8.03 4.87
C VAL A 133 24.08 -6.71 5.28
N PRO A 134 25.42 -6.64 5.39
CA PRO A 134 26.13 -5.40 5.66
C PRO A 134 26.12 -4.46 4.45
N LEU A 135 26.32 -3.17 4.73
CA LEU A 135 26.39 -2.14 3.69
C LEU A 135 27.59 -2.37 2.76
N GLY A 136 27.34 -2.27 1.45
CA GLY A 136 28.35 -2.45 0.41
C GLY A 136 28.40 -3.85 -0.20
N ASP A 137 27.64 -4.81 0.32
CA ASP A 137 27.49 -6.12 -0.30
C ASP A 137 26.51 -6.11 -1.47
N GLU A 138 26.79 -6.96 -2.45
CA GLU A 138 25.87 -7.29 -3.54
C GLU A 138 24.98 -8.47 -3.15
N VAL A 139 23.69 -8.38 -3.51
CA VAL A 139 22.68 -9.42 -3.26
C VAL A 139 21.88 -9.69 -4.52
N GLU A 140 21.42 -10.93 -4.66
CA GLU A 140 20.52 -11.38 -5.71
C GLU A 140 19.10 -11.54 -5.14
N LEU A 141 18.12 -10.94 -5.80
CA LEU A 141 16.70 -11.16 -5.53
C LEU A 141 16.18 -12.25 -6.46
N ARG A 142 15.59 -13.31 -5.91
CA ARG A 142 15.06 -14.43 -6.69
C ARG A 142 13.60 -14.69 -6.38
N TRP A 143 12.77 -14.65 -7.42
CA TRP A 143 11.36 -15.02 -7.41
C TRP A 143 11.19 -16.48 -7.84
N ARG A 144 10.33 -17.23 -7.15
CA ARG A 144 9.83 -18.53 -7.62
C ARG A 144 8.32 -18.53 -7.60
N SER A 145 7.73 -19.04 -8.68
CA SER A 145 6.28 -19.21 -8.80
C SER A 145 5.98 -20.70 -8.92
N GLU A 146 5.16 -21.22 -8.01
CA GLU A 146 4.61 -22.58 -8.10
C GLU A 146 3.22 -22.48 -8.76
N PHE A 147 2.96 -23.40 -9.68
CA PHE A 147 1.67 -23.53 -10.35
C PHE A 147 1.06 -24.86 -9.90
N GLU A 148 -0.14 -24.83 -9.32
CA GLU A 148 -0.94 -26.05 -9.12
C GLU A 148 -1.51 -26.47 -10.48
N MET A 149 -1.26 -27.73 -10.87
CA MET A 149 -1.85 -28.38 -12.04
C MET A 149 -3.14 -29.11 -11.67
#